data_AF-A0A919I073-F1
#
_entry.id   AF-A0A919I073-F1
#
_cell.length_a   1.000
_cell.length_b   1.000
_cell.length_c   1.000
_cell.angle_alpha   90.00
_cell.angle_beta   90.00
_cell.angle_gamma   90.00
#
_symmetry.space_group_name_H-M   'P 1'
#
loop_
_entity.id
_entity.type
_entity.pdbx_description
1 polymer ?
#
loop_
_entity_poly.entity_id
_entity_poly.type
_entity_poly.pdbx_seq_one_letter_code
_entity_poly.pdbx_strand_id
1 'polypeptide(L)'
;MAESNRKQAEIPASAEMINNPVGTACGFAIQLNRCLMFFTPGVPSEFKVMVEQEILPRLRQRFTLPDPPVCLRMTTFGRSESELAQSLNPLTLPPGVVMGYRSSMPIIELKLTGPANQRDAMLALWPEVRKVAGDSLIFEGTEGLPAQIARCLQERQLSLTLSEQFTSGLLALQLSRAGAPLLASEVVPAQEETLAQAARWAAERRINHFAGGSGGERSGKRSS
;
A
#
# COMPACT_ATOMS: atom_id res chain seq x y z
N MET A 1 9.67 26.28 25.04
CA MET A 1 8.35 25.84 24.57
C MET A 1 7.45 27.06 24.49
N ALA A 2 6.62 27.16 23.45
CA ALA A 2 5.62 28.24 23.38
C ALA A 2 4.55 28.05 24.47
N GLU A 3 4.01 29.15 24.98
CA GLU A 3 2.97 29.12 26.03
C GLU A 3 1.70 28.38 25.57
N SER A 4 1.39 28.43 24.28
CA SER A 4 0.32 27.66 23.63
C SER A 4 0.43 26.16 23.87
N ASN A 5 1.64 25.62 24.04
CA ASN A 5 1.86 24.19 24.22
C ASN A 5 1.53 23.73 25.65
N ARG A 6 1.43 24.65 26.63
CA ARG A 6 1.05 24.30 28.01
C ARG A 6 -0.40 23.83 28.09
N LYS A 7 -1.29 24.44 27.29
CA LYS A 7 -2.70 24.02 27.18
C LYS A 7 -2.85 22.60 26.65
N GLN A 8 -1.88 22.11 25.86
CA GLN A 8 -1.91 20.74 25.34
C GLN A 8 -1.64 19.67 26.40
N ALA A 9 -1.20 20.07 27.60
CA ALA A 9 -0.98 19.21 28.76
C ALA A 9 -2.10 19.33 29.82
N GLU A 10 -3.10 20.19 29.60
CA GLU A 10 -4.25 20.32 30.49
C GLU A 10 -5.28 19.23 30.18
N ILE A 11 -5.49 18.31 31.12
CA ILE A 11 -6.50 17.25 31.01
C ILE A 11 -7.49 17.32 32.19
N PRO A 12 -8.75 16.87 32.03
CA PRO A 12 -9.73 16.91 33.10
C PRO A 12 -9.31 16.09 34.33
N ALA A 13 -9.75 16.52 35.52
CA ALA A 13 -9.30 16.03 36.84
C ALA A 13 -9.62 14.55 37.18
N SER A 14 -10.13 13.77 36.23
CA SER A 14 -10.41 12.33 36.37
C SER A 14 -10.07 11.55 35.10
N ALA A 15 -9.39 12.21 34.16
CA ALA A 15 -9.01 11.61 32.89
C ALA A 15 -7.75 10.77 33.06
N GLU A 16 -7.72 9.63 32.38
CA GLU A 16 -6.50 8.85 32.20
C GLU A 16 -5.72 9.43 31.02
N MET A 17 -4.44 9.76 31.22
CA MET A 17 -3.60 10.27 30.15
C MET A 17 -3.34 9.18 29.10
N ILE A 18 -3.44 9.55 27.81
CA ILE A 18 -3.02 8.72 26.67
C ILE A 18 -1.75 9.33 26.10
N ASN A 19 -0.65 8.60 26.20
CA ASN A 19 0.65 9.09 25.77
C ASN A 19 0.70 9.27 24.24
N ASN A 20 1.34 10.34 23.78
CA ASN A 20 1.59 10.60 22.36
C ASN A 20 3.11 10.76 22.14
N PRO A 21 3.84 9.68 21.80
CA PRO A 21 5.29 9.75 21.68
C PRO A 21 5.78 10.45 20.40
N VAL A 22 4.88 10.75 19.46
CA VAL A 22 5.21 11.31 18.13
C VAL A 22 4.67 12.72 17.91
N GLY A 23 4.10 13.34 18.94
CA GLY A 23 3.54 14.68 18.92
C GLY A 23 3.59 15.35 20.28
N THR A 24 3.24 16.64 20.34
CA THR A 24 3.29 17.41 21.59
C THR A 24 1.96 17.40 22.36
N ALA A 25 0.85 17.07 21.69
CA ALA A 25 -0.47 17.03 22.30
C ALA A 25 -0.76 15.63 22.84
N CYS A 26 -0.88 15.49 24.17
CA CYS A 26 -1.33 14.24 24.77
C CYS A 26 -2.82 14.02 24.50
N GLY A 27 -3.23 12.75 24.43
CA GLY A 27 -4.64 12.41 24.52
C GLY A 27 -5.06 12.15 25.95
N PHE A 28 -6.34 11.88 26.13
CA PHE A 28 -6.87 11.40 27.40
C PHE A 28 -8.12 10.56 27.22
N ALA A 29 -8.42 9.72 28.19
CA ALA A 29 -9.62 8.90 28.25
C ALA A 29 -10.45 9.26 29.47
N ILE A 30 -11.77 9.31 29.32
CA ILE A 30 -12.72 9.55 30.41
C ILE A 30 -13.80 8.49 30.39
N GLN A 31 -14.07 7.91 31.55
CA GLN A 31 -15.25 7.09 31.78
C GLN A 31 -16.38 7.99 32.28
N LEU A 32 -17.44 8.12 31.48
CA LEU A 32 -18.68 8.76 31.90
C LEU A 32 -19.81 7.71 31.90
N ASN A 33 -20.29 7.35 33.09
CA ASN A 33 -21.26 6.27 33.28
C ASN A 33 -20.77 4.95 32.64
N ARG A 34 -21.47 4.45 31.62
CA ARG A 34 -21.12 3.24 30.86
C ARG A 34 -20.39 3.53 29.54
N CYS A 35 -20.02 4.79 29.28
CA CYS A 35 -19.33 5.21 28.07
C CYS A 35 -17.86 5.52 28.36
N LEU A 36 -16.96 4.83 27.66
CA LEU A 36 -15.53 5.16 27.64
C LEU A 36 -15.26 6.03 26.42
N MET A 37 -14.77 7.25 26.65
CA MET A 37 -14.49 8.24 25.61
C MET A 37 -12.98 8.45 25.52
N PHE A 38 -12.45 8.50 24.30
CA PHE A 38 -11.05 8.82 24.02
C PHE A 38 -10.96 10.13 23.25
N PHE A 39 -10.08 11.00 23.70
CA PHE A 39 -9.80 12.29 23.07
C PHE A 39 -8.36 12.26 22.57
N THR A 40 -8.19 12.47 21.27
CA THR A 40 -6.91 12.32 20.56
C THR A 40 -6.63 13.55 19.70
N PRO A 41 -5.36 13.84 19.37
CA PRO A 41 -5.01 14.90 18.44
C PRO A 41 -5.61 14.65 17.04
N GLY A 42 -5.84 15.73 16.29
CA GLY A 42 -6.38 15.66 14.93
C GLY A 42 -5.39 15.20 13.86
N VAL A 43 -4.10 15.08 14.20
CA VAL A 43 -3.05 14.68 13.25
C VAL A 43 -3.12 13.16 13.03
N PRO A 44 -3.40 12.67 11.80
CA PRO A 44 -3.67 11.25 11.57
C PRO A 44 -2.50 10.31 11.90
N SER A 45 -1.25 10.76 11.71
CA SER A 45 -0.07 9.96 12.08
C SER A 45 0.08 9.78 13.58
N GLU A 46 -0.21 10.83 14.36
CA GLU A 46 -0.17 10.78 15.83
C GLU A 46 -1.31 9.90 16.37
N PHE A 47 -2.53 10.12 15.86
CA PHE A 47 -3.70 9.33 16.22
C PHE A 47 -3.48 7.82 16.05
N LYS A 48 -2.91 7.39 14.90
CA LYS A 48 -2.65 5.97 14.64
C LYS A 48 -1.72 5.34 15.68
N VAL A 49 -0.64 6.04 16.03
CA VAL A 49 0.31 5.56 17.05
C VAL A 49 -0.39 5.40 18.41
N MET A 50 -1.18 6.39 18.81
CA MET A 50 -1.94 6.32 20.07
C MET A 50 -2.97 5.19 20.06
N VAL A 51 -3.65 4.97 18.93
CA VAL A 51 -4.61 3.86 18.80
C VAL A 51 -3.92 2.52 18.99
N GLU A 52 -2.81 2.30 18.30
CA GLU A 52 -2.10 1.02 18.30
C GLU A 52 -1.41 0.73 19.64
N GLN A 53 -0.74 1.73 20.21
CA GLN A 53 0.12 1.55 21.39
C GLN A 53 -0.61 1.74 22.72
N GLU A 54 -1.64 2.57 22.76
CA GLU A 54 -2.27 2.98 24.01
C GLU A 54 -3.76 2.55 24.07
N ILE A 55 -4.56 2.84 23.04
CA ILE A 55 -6.02 2.64 23.11
C ILE A 55 -6.42 1.17 22.94
N LEU A 56 -5.93 0.49 21.88
CA LEU A 56 -6.28 -0.90 21.60
C LEU A 56 -5.87 -1.86 22.74
N PRO A 57 -4.68 -1.74 23.37
CA PRO A 57 -4.33 -2.56 24.52
C PRO A 57 -5.29 -2.40 25.70
N ARG A 58 -5.70 -1.17 26.03
CA ARG A 58 -6.69 -0.89 27.08
C ARG A 58 -8.05 -1.50 26.77
N LEU A 59 -8.51 -1.40 25.53
CA LEU A 59 -9.77 -2.02 25.11
C LEU A 59 -9.72 -3.54 25.24
N ARG A 60 -8.60 -4.18 24.85
CA ARG A 60 -8.41 -5.64 24.98
C ARG A 60 -8.37 -6.12 26.43
N GLN A 61 -7.83 -5.32 27.34
CA GLN A 61 -7.83 -5.64 28.77
C GLN A 61 -9.21 -5.54 29.41
N ARG A 62 -10.05 -4.62 28.91
CA ARG A 62 -11.34 -4.29 29.52
C ARG A 62 -12.54 -5.01 28.92
N PHE A 63 -12.44 -5.44 27.67
CA PHE A 63 -13.54 -6.04 26.92
C PHE A 63 -13.11 -7.35 26.26
N THR A 64 -14.00 -8.34 26.29
CA THR A 64 -13.90 -9.49 25.40
C THR A 64 -14.26 -9.04 23.99
N LEU A 65 -13.24 -8.84 23.16
CA LEU A 65 -13.42 -8.45 21.77
C LEU A 65 -13.64 -9.70 20.92
N PRO A 66 -14.57 -9.68 19.95
CA PRO A 66 -14.66 -10.75 18.97
C PRO A 66 -13.41 -10.77 18.09
N ASP A 67 -13.16 -11.91 17.45
CA ASP A 67 -12.10 -11.99 16.45
C ASP A 67 -12.33 -10.98 15.32
N PRO A 68 -11.26 -10.34 14.82
CA PRO A 68 -11.39 -9.40 13.73
C PRO A 68 -11.96 -10.10 12.49
N PRO A 69 -12.83 -9.43 11.72
CA PRO A 69 -13.35 -10.00 10.49
C PRO A 69 -12.21 -10.27 9.49
N VAL A 70 -12.37 -11.32 8.71
CA VAL A 70 -11.46 -11.68 7.62
C VAL A 70 -11.91 -10.99 6.35
N CYS A 71 -10.95 -10.46 5.59
CA CYS A 71 -11.20 -9.81 4.31
C CYS A 71 -10.19 -10.35 3.28
N LEU A 72 -10.66 -11.21 2.38
CA LEU A 72 -9.88 -11.63 1.20
C LEU A 72 -10.05 -10.56 0.11
N ARG A 73 -8.96 -10.25 -0.59
CA ARG A 73 -8.91 -9.11 -1.51
C ARG A 73 -8.19 -9.46 -2.80
N MET A 74 -8.76 -9.02 -3.90
CA MET A 74 -8.23 -9.19 -5.24
C MET A 74 -8.42 -7.90 -6.02
N THR A 75 -7.39 -7.51 -6.77
CA THR A 75 -7.40 -6.30 -7.58
C THR A 75 -7.46 -6.68 -9.05
N THR A 76 -8.42 -6.13 -9.78
CA THR A 76 -8.64 -6.37 -11.21
C THR A 76 -8.50 -5.08 -12.02
N PHE A 77 -8.18 -5.20 -13.30
CA PHE A 77 -8.05 -4.09 -14.26
C PHE A 77 -8.87 -4.34 -15.51
N GLY A 78 -9.45 -3.28 -16.08
CA GLY A 78 -10.04 -3.32 -17.42
C GLY A 78 -11.46 -3.87 -17.50
N ARG A 79 -12.04 -4.30 -16.37
CA ARG A 79 -13.45 -4.71 -16.27
C ARG A 79 -14.22 -3.76 -15.35
N SER A 80 -15.51 -3.56 -15.65
CA SER A 80 -16.37 -2.70 -14.84
C SER A 80 -16.87 -3.41 -13.58
N GLU A 81 -17.24 -2.63 -12.56
CA GLU A 81 -17.87 -3.17 -11.35
C GLU A 81 -19.14 -3.95 -11.67
N SER A 82 -20.04 -3.38 -12.48
CA SER A 82 -21.33 -4.00 -12.82
C SER A 82 -21.16 -5.36 -13.51
N GLU A 83 -20.18 -5.48 -14.40
CA GLU A 83 -19.87 -6.72 -15.11
C GLU A 83 -19.33 -7.80 -14.16
N LEU A 84 -18.40 -7.42 -13.27
CA LEU A 84 -17.87 -8.33 -12.25
C LEU A 84 -18.97 -8.75 -11.27
N ALA A 85 -19.81 -7.81 -10.82
CA ALA A 85 -20.92 -8.09 -9.92
C ALA A 85 -21.93 -9.05 -10.55
N GLN A 86 -22.33 -8.82 -11.81
CA GLN A 86 -23.23 -9.73 -12.52
C GLN A 86 -22.66 -11.14 -12.64
N SER A 87 -21.34 -11.26 -12.85
CA SER A 87 -20.65 -12.54 -12.95
C SER A 87 -20.49 -13.25 -11.60
N LEU A 88 -20.39 -12.50 -10.50
CA LEU A 88 -20.19 -13.02 -9.15
C LEU A 88 -21.50 -13.28 -8.39
N ASN A 89 -22.60 -12.62 -8.77
CA ASN A 89 -23.93 -12.78 -8.16
C ASN A 89 -24.44 -14.24 -8.06
N PRO A 90 -24.15 -15.15 -9.02
CA PRO A 90 -24.58 -16.54 -8.91
C PRO A 90 -23.85 -17.35 -7.81
N LEU A 91 -22.73 -16.85 -7.27
CA LEU A 91 -21.97 -17.57 -6.25
C LEU A 91 -22.72 -17.55 -4.91
N THR A 92 -22.86 -18.73 -4.30
CA THR A 92 -23.45 -18.85 -2.96
C THR A 92 -22.40 -18.47 -1.92
N LEU A 93 -22.65 -17.41 -1.17
CA LEU A 93 -21.75 -16.93 -0.12
C LEU A 93 -22.01 -17.65 1.22
N PRO A 94 -20.98 -17.94 2.04
CA PRO A 94 -21.19 -18.46 3.38
C PRO A 94 -21.96 -17.48 4.29
N PRO A 95 -22.59 -17.96 5.38
CA PRO A 95 -23.35 -17.10 6.28
C PRO A 95 -22.52 -15.95 6.86
N GLY A 96 -23.05 -14.73 6.78
CA GLY A 96 -22.36 -13.52 7.27
C GLY A 96 -21.18 -13.05 6.42
N VAL A 97 -20.93 -13.70 5.28
CA VAL A 97 -19.92 -13.26 4.30
C VAL A 97 -20.57 -12.37 3.25
N VAL A 98 -19.90 -11.27 2.91
CA VAL A 98 -20.36 -10.27 1.93
C VAL A 98 -19.31 -10.09 0.85
N MET A 99 -19.75 -10.11 -0.40
CA MET A 99 -18.94 -9.66 -1.54
C MET A 99 -19.07 -8.14 -1.67
N GLY A 100 -17.94 -7.44 -1.60
CA GLY A 100 -17.84 -6.00 -1.73
C GLY A 100 -16.97 -5.61 -2.93
N TYR A 101 -17.28 -4.45 -3.50
CA TYR A 101 -16.59 -3.88 -4.64
C TYR A 101 -16.11 -2.50 -4.25
N ARG A 102 -14.86 -2.18 -4.58
CA ARG A 102 -14.36 -0.81 -4.49
C ARG A 102 -13.86 -0.40 -5.85
N SER A 103 -14.60 0.52 -6.47
CA SER A 103 -14.24 1.11 -7.75
C SER A 103 -13.20 2.22 -7.58
N SER A 104 -12.16 2.16 -8.40
CA SER A 104 -11.15 3.19 -8.59
C SER A 104 -10.64 3.09 -10.02
N MET A 105 -11.45 3.54 -10.99
CA MET A 105 -11.17 3.42 -12.42
C MET A 105 -9.70 3.73 -12.75
N PRO A 106 -8.98 2.86 -13.49
CA PRO A 106 -9.43 1.65 -14.20
C PRO A 106 -9.40 0.34 -13.39
N ILE A 107 -9.24 0.42 -12.07
CA ILE A 107 -9.07 -0.72 -11.17
C ILE A 107 -10.35 -0.96 -10.37
N ILE A 108 -10.74 -2.23 -10.22
CA ILE A 108 -11.77 -2.66 -9.27
C ILE A 108 -11.13 -3.57 -8.23
N GLU A 109 -11.38 -3.31 -6.95
CA GLU A 109 -10.95 -4.17 -5.85
C GLU A 109 -12.15 -4.99 -5.35
N LEU A 110 -12.05 -6.32 -5.53
CA LEU A 110 -13.00 -7.31 -5.06
C LEU A 110 -12.64 -7.70 -3.62
N LYS A 111 -13.64 -7.74 -2.74
CA LYS A 111 -13.48 -8.05 -1.32
C LYS A 111 -14.47 -9.09 -0.88
N LEU A 112 -13.99 -10.20 -0.35
CA LEU A 112 -14.82 -11.15 0.37
C LEU A 112 -14.60 -10.92 1.86
N THR A 113 -15.58 -10.36 2.55
CA THR A 113 -15.47 -9.99 3.98
C THR A 113 -16.43 -10.80 4.81
N GLY A 114 -15.96 -11.38 5.92
CA GLY A 114 -16.80 -12.22 6.79
C GLY A 114 -16.20 -12.41 8.19
N PRO A 115 -16.93 -13.10 9.08
CA PRO A 115 -16.44 -13.40 10.42
C PRO A 115 -15.27 -14.38 10.38
N ALA A 116 -14.41 -14.34 11.42
CA ALA A 116 -13.19 -15.16 11.47
C ALA A 116 -13.46 -16.67 11.37
N ASN A 117 -14.56 -17.15 11.93
CA ASN A 117 -14.98 -18.55 11.86
C ASN A 117 -15.41 -19.02 10.46
N GLN A 118 -15.60 -18.11 9.50
CA GLN A 118 -15.89 -18.44 8.10
C GLN A 118 -14.65 -18.41 7.20
N ARG A 119 -13.46 -18.19 7.76
CA ARG A 119 -12.20 -18.10 7.00
C ARG A 119 -12.01 -19.28 6.03
N ASP A 120 -12.19 -20.51 6.49
CA ASP A 120 -11.94 -21.69 5.67
C ASP A 120 -12.96 -21.83 4.54
N ALA A 121 -14.23 -21.53 4.81
CA ALA A 121 -15.29 -21.49 3.79
C ALA A 121 -15.04 -20.39 2.75
N MET A 122 -14.58 -19.22 3.19
CA MET A 122 -14.18 -18.12 2.30
C MET A 122 -13.00 -18.52 1.42
N LEU A 123 -11.97 -19.16 1.99
CA LEU A 123 -10.81 -19.66 1.23
C LEU A 123 -11.19 -20.77 0.24
N ALA A 124 -12.19 -21.60 0.56
CA ALA A 124 -12.72 -22.61 -0.35
C ALA A 124 -13.50 -21.98 -1.53
N LEU A 125 -14.20 -20.87 -1.30
CA LEU A 125 -14.92 -20.13 -2.35
C LEU A 125 -13.98 -19.26 -3.22
N TRP A 126 -12.87 -18.80 -2.65
CA TRP A 126 -11.99 -17.82 -3.28
C TRP A 126 -11.47 -18.21 -4.68
N PRO A 127 -11.15 -19.48 -4.99
CA PRO A 127 -10.80 -19.91 -6.35
C PRO A 127 -11.90 -19.64 -7.38
N GLU A 128 -13.18 -19.72 -7.02
CA GLU A 128 -14.29 -19.41 -7.95
C GLU A 128 -14.36 -17.92 -8.23
N VAL A 129 -14.15 -17.08 -7.21
CA VAL A 129 -14.03 -15.62 -7.38
C VAL A 129 -12.86 -15.30 -8.29
N ARG A 130 -11.71 -15.97 -8.11
CA ARG A 130 -10.52 -15.83 -8.95
C ARG A 130 -10.78 -16.24 -10.40
N LYS A 131 -11.52 -17.33 -10.64
CA LYS A 131 -11.93 -17.74 -12.00
C LYS A 131 -12.77 -16.66 -12.69
N VAL A 132 -13.68 -16.03 -11.95
CA VAL A 132 -14.50 -14.94 -12.50
C VAL A 132 -13.65 -13.71 -12.82
N ALA A 133 -12.66 -13.38 -12.00
CA ALA A 133 -11.70 -12.32 -12.33
C ALA A 133 -10.89 -12.66 -13.59
N GLY A 134 -10.44 -13.91 -13.73
CA GLY A 134 -9.75 -14.40 -14.92
C GLY A 134 -8.55 -13.51 -15.31
N ASP A 135 -8.45 -13.17 -16.60
CA ASP A 135 -7.35 -12.36 -17.14
C ASP A 135 -7.33 -10.92 -16.66
N SER A 136 -8.41 -10.44 -16.03
CA SER A 136 -8.44 -9.10 -15.44
C SER A 136 -7.69 -9.02 -14.10
N LEU A 137 -7.31 -10.16 -13.51
CA LEU A 137 -6.61 -10.21 -12.22
C LEU A 137 -5.20 -9.64 -12.32
N ILE A 138 -4.91 -8.63 -11.51
CA ILE A 138 -3.56 -8.07 -11.36
C ILE A 138 -2.81 -8.73 -10.19
N PHE A 139 -3.39 -8.67 -8.99
CA PHE A 139 -2.79 -9.24 -7.77
C PHE A 139 -3.83 -9.51 -6.68
N GLU A 140 -3.44 -10.34 -5.71
CA GLU A 140 -4.19 -10.59 -4.47
C GLU A 140 -3.49 -9.97 -3.26
N GLY A 141 -4.26 -9.67 -2.22
CA GLY A 141 -3.76 -9.14 -0.96
C GLY A 141 -3.73 -7.60 -0.89
N THR A 142 -2.91 -7.06 0.01
CA THR A 142 -2.92 -5.64 0.40
C THR A 142 -1.63 -4.89 0.05
N GLU A 143 -0.62 -5.58 -0.48
CA GLU A 143 0.72 -5.02 -0.71
C GLU A 143 0.75 -3.97 -1.84
N GLY A 144 -0.18 -4.07 -2.79
CA GLY A 144 -0.27 -3.18 -3.95
C GLY A 144 0.69 -3.56 -5.08
N LEU A 145 0.41 -3.06 -6.29
CA LEU A 145 1.13 -3.44 -7.50
C LEU A 145 2.64 -3.11 -7.47
N PRO A 146 3.11 -1.93 -7.01
CA PRO A 146 4.55 -1.64 -6.96
C PRO A 146 5.35 -2.62 -6.09
N ALA A 147 4.80 -3.03 -4.94
CA ALA A 147 5.43 -4.01 -4.05
C ALA A 147 5.50 -5.40 -4.70
N GLN A 148 4.43 -5.82 -5.39
CA GLN A 148 4.40 -7.08 -6.12
C GLN A 148 5.44 -7.11 -7.25
N ILE A 149 5.59 -6.01 -8.00
CA ILE A 149 6.62 -5.86 -9.03
C ILE A 149 8.01 -5.94 -8.41
N ALA A 150 8.25 -5.19 -7.32
CA ALA A 150 9.53 -5.19 -6.61
C ALA A 150 9.93 -6.60 -6.17
N ARG A 151 9.00 -7.32 -5.51
CA ARG A 151 9.24 -8.71 -5.08
C ARG A 151 9.56 -9.62 -6.27
N CYS A 152 8.77 -9.56 -7.35
CA CYS A 152 9.00 -10.38 -8.54
C CYS A 152 10.37 -10.11 -9.19
N LEU A 153 10.79 -8.85 -9.26
CA LEU A 153 12.11 -8.49 -9.77
C LEU A 153 13.23 -9.05 -8.88
N GLN A 154 13.11 -8.91 -7.56
CA GLN A 154 14.10 -9.40 -6.59
C GLN A 154 14.21 -10.93 -6.60
N GLU A 155 13.08 -11.65 -6.57
CA GLU A 155 13.04 -13.13 -6.63
C GLU A 155 13.72 -13.66 -7.89
N ARG A 156 13.60 -12.93 -9.01
CA ARG A 156 14.21 -13.28 -10.30
C ARG A 156 15.60 -12.68 -10.50
N GLN A 157 16.13 -11.94 -9.52
CA GLN A 157 17.41 -11.23 -9.60
C GLN A 157 17.51 -10.30 -10.83
N LEU A 158 16.39 -9.67 -11.19
CA LEU A 158 16.28 -8.71 -12.27
C LEU A 158 16.35 -7.29 -11.73
N SER A 159 16.83 -6.39 -12.57
CA SER A 159 16.88 -4.97 -12.30
C SER A 159 16.21 -4.18 -13.42
N LEU A 160 15.78 -2.95 -13.12
CA LEU A 160 14.91 -2.16 -13.99
C LEU A 160 15.51 -0.79 -14.27
N THR A 161 15.44 -0.37 -15.53
CA THR A 161 15.74 1.00 -15.98
C THR A 161 14.47 1.65 -16.50
N LEU A 162 14.22 2.90 -16.12
CA LEU A 162 13.01 3.64 -16.48
C LEU A 162 13.34 4.89 -17.29
N SER A 163 12.54 5.17 -18.31
CA SER A 163 12.51 6.43 -19.05
C SER A 163 11.06 6.91 -19.09
N GLU A 164 10.78 8.03 -18.43
CA GLU A 164 9.43 8.56 -18.24
C GLU A 164 9.26 9.90 -18.96
N GLN A 165 8.17 10.06 -19.70
CA GLN A 165 7.76 11.36 -20.25
C GLN A 165 6.52 11.87 -19.55
N PHE A 166 5.40 11.18 -19.73
CA PHE A 166 4.10 11.61 -19.21
C PHE A 166 4.04 11.62 -17.68
N THR A 167 4.51 10.53 -17.06
CA THR A 167 4.45 10.34 -15.61
C THR A 167 5.49 11.15 -14.84
N SER A 168 6.46 11.75 -15.53
CA SER A 168 7.45 12.69 -14.95
C SER A 168 8.13 12.17 -13.67
N GLY A 169 8.47 10.88 -13.62
CA GLY A 169 9.16 10.26 -12.48
C GLY A 169 8.24 9.62 -11.44
N LEU A 170 6.92 9.67 -11.63
CA LEU A 170 5.95 9.08 -10.70
C LEU A 170 6.12 7.55 -10.60
N LEU A 171 6.42 6.84 -11.70
CA LEU A 171 6.66 5.40 -11.64
C LEU A 171 7.94 5.09 -10.87
N ALA A 172 9.03 5.79 -11.18
CA ALA A 172 10.29 5.63 -10.47
C ALA A 172 10.11 5.88 -8.96
N LEU A 173 9.37 6.92 -8.58
CA LEU A 173 9.07 7.21 -7.17
C LEU A 173 8.28 6.08 -6.51
N GLN A 174 7.21 5.58 -7.14
CA GLN A 174 6.38 4.50 -6.59
C GLN A 174 7.17 3.20 -6.42
N LEU A 175 7.95 2.82 -7.43
CA LEU A 175 8.77 1.61 -7.42
C LEU A 175 9.93 1.72 -6.43
N SER A 176 10.58 2.88 -6.34
CA SER A 176 11.63 3.15 -5.36
C SER A 176 11.12 3.03 -3.92
N ARG A 177 9.95 3.62 -3.61
CA ARG A 177 9.31 3.49 -2.28
C ARG A 177 8.94 2.05 -1.93
N ALA A 178 8.68 1.22 -2.95
CA ALA A 178 8.41 -0.20 -2.79
C ALA A 178 9.69 -1.07 -2.74
N GLY A 179 10.89 -0.46 -2.83
CA GLY A 179 12.16 -1.18 -2.80
C GLY A 179 12.50 -1.94 -4.09
N ALA A 180 11.94 -1.53 -5.24
CA ALA A 180 12.28 -2.14 -6.52
C ALA A 180 13.77 -1.89 -6.88
N PRO A 181 14.47 -2.88 -7.48
CA PRO A 181 15.87 -2.76 -7.86
C PRO A 181 16.05 -1.89 -9.14
N LEU A 182 15.87 -0.58 -8.98
CA LEU A 182 16.06 0.40 -10.06
C LEU A 182 17.56 0.68 -10.28
N LEU A 183 18.07 0.45 -11.49
CA LEU A 183 19.44 0.81 -11.86
C LEU A 183 19.56 2.29 -12.23
N ALA A 184 18.58 2.78 -12.97
CA ALA A 184 18.54 4.16 -13.44
C ALA A 184 17.10 4.56 -13.75
N SER A 185 16.82 5.85 -13.58
CA SER A 185 15.56 6.47 -13.98
C SER A 185 15.84 7.85 -14.55
N GLU A 186 15.21 8.17 -15.67
CA GLU A 186 15.28 9.50 -16.26
C GLU A 186 13.88 10.03 -16.60
N VAL A 187 13.74 11.34 -16.53
CA VAL A 187 12.56 12.06 -17.02
C VAL A 187 12.95 12.77 -18.29
N VAL A 188 12.30 12.40 -19.39
CA VAL A 188 12.55 12.96 -20.72
C VAL A 188 11.49 14.02 -21.00
N PRO A 189 11.84 15.17 -21.61
CA PRO A 189 10.86 16.14 -22.06
C PRO A 189 9.82 15.51 -22.99
N ALA A 190 8.58 15.97 -22.90
CA ALA A 190 7.53 15.54 -23.80
C ALA A 190 7.88 15.92 -25.24
N GLN A 191 7.88 14.95 -26.14
CA GLN A 191 8.12 15.14 -27.56
C GLN A 191 7.31 14.11 -28.35
N GLU A 192 6.94 14.44 -29.58
CA GLU A 192 6.25 13.48 -30.46
C GLU A 192 7.25 12.40 -30.89
N GLU A 193 6.97 11.16 -30.49
CA GLU A 193 7.80 10.01 -30.81
C GLU A 193 6.98 8.89 -31.43
N THR A 194 7.58 8.24 -32.42
CA THR A 194 7.13 6.94 -32.89
C THR A 194 7.62 5.83 -31.94
N LEU A 195 6.87 4.74 -31.84
CA LEU A 195 7.23 3.55 -31.05
C LEU A 195 8.66 3.03 -31.35
N ALA A 196 9.10 3.15 -32.61
CA ALA A 196 10.43 2.74 -33.05
C ALA A 196 11.55 3.63 -32.47
N GLN A 197 11.32 4.94 -32.32
CA GLN A 197 12.29 5.88 -31.75
C GLN A 197 12.45 5.63 -30.23
N ALA A 198 11.34 5.46 -29.51
CA ALA A 198 11.35 5.16 -28.08
C ALA A 198 12.11 3.85 -27.77
N ALA A 199 11.86 2.79 -28.53
CA ALA A 199 12.54 1.51 -28.35
C ALA A 199 14.05 1.59 -28.61
N ARG A 200 14.45 2.34 -29.64
CA ARG A 200 15.86 2.54 -29.98
C ARG A 200 16.62 3.27 -28.88
N TRP A 201 16.04 4.35 -28.34
CA TRP A 201 16.68 5.08 -27.24
C TRP A 201 16.74 4.28 -25.95
N ALA A 202 15.71 3.51 -25.62
CA ALA A 202 15.76 2.62 -24.46
C ALA A 202 16.92 1.60 -24.58
N ALA A 203 17.16 1.06 -25.78
CA ALA A 203 18.27 0.15 -26.04
C ALA A 203 19.64 0.85 -25.97
N GLU A 204 19.79 2.01 -26.61
CA GLU A 204 21.04 2.79 -26.61
C GLU A 204 21.40 3.26 -25.18
N ARG A 205 20.40 3.68 -24.39
CA ARG A 205 20.60 4.13 -23.01
C ARG A 205 20.91 2.99 -22.04
N ARG A 206 20.37 1.79 -22.27
CA ARG A 206 20.77 0.57 -21.56
C ARG A 206 22.26 0.30 -21.74
N ILE A 207 22.77 0.43 -22.96
CA ILE A 207 24.21 0.24 -23.24
C ILE A 207 25.04 1.30 -22.54
N ASN A 208 24.65 2.58 -22.61
CA ASN A 208 25.42 3.67 -22.00
C ASN A 208 25.45 3.61 -20.45
N HIS A 209 24.37 3.14 -19.81
CA HIS A 209 24.35 2.97 -18.35
C HIS A 209 25.15 1.75 -17.88
N PHE A 210 25.20 0.66 -18.67
CA PHE A 210 26.07 -0.48 -18.37
C PHE A 210 27.55 -0.21 -18.71
N ALA A 211 27.84 0.61 -19.71
CA ALA A 211 29.21 0.95 -20.11
C ALA A 211 29.93 1.89 -19.13
N GLY A 212 29.21 2.56 -18.21
CA GLY A 212 29.81 3.37 -17.14
C GLY A 212 30.50 2.57 -16.03
N GLY A 213 30.36 1.24 -16.00
CA GLY A 213 30.94 0.36 -14.97
C GLY A 213 32.24 -0.36 -15.37
N SER A 214 32.71 -0.22 -16.61
CA SER A 214 33.90 -0.94 -17.10
C SER A 214 34.79 -0.04 -17.97
N GLY A 215 35.72 0.69 -17.35
CA GLY A 215 36.64 1.54 -18.12
C GLY A 215 37.60 2.38 -17.27
N GLY A 216 38.32 1.74 -16.36
CA GLY A 216 39.23 2.41 -15.42
C GLY A 216 40.66 1.86 -15.36
N GLU A 217 41.17 1.19 -16.40
CA GLU A 217 42.62 0.93 -16.53
C GLU A 217 43.22 1.82 -17.62
N ARG A 218 43.61 3.04 -17.24
CA ARG A 218 44.55 3.82 -18.04
C ARG A 218 45.96 3.31 -17.74
N SER A 219 46.45 2.48 -18.65
CA SER A 219 47.88 2.19 -18.84
C SER A 219 48.68 3.49 -18.91
N GLY A 220 49.40 3.81 -17.84
CA GLY A 220 50.43 4.85 -17.83
C GLY A 220 51.67 4.38 -18.60
N LYS A 221 51.82 4.83 -19.84
CA LYS A 221 53.12 4.83 -20.52
C LYS A 221 54.00 5.89 -19.86
N ARG A 222 55.01 5.43 -19.11
CA ARG A 222 56.19 6.22 -18.76
C ARG A 222 57.06 6.39 -20.00
N SER A 223 57.40 7.63 -20.31
CA SER A 223 58.54 7.97 -21.15
C SER A 223 59.15 9.26 -20.60
N SER A 224 60.13 9.09 -19.71
CA SER A 224 61.30 9.94 -19.40
C SER A 224 62.04 9.24 -18.26
#